data_AF-A0A382YYH9-F1
#
_entry.id   AF-A0A382YYH9-F1
#
_cell.length_a   1.000
_cell.length_b   1.000
_cell.length_c   1.000
_cell.angle_alpha   90.00
_cell.angle_beta   90.00
_cell.angle_gamma   90.00
#
_symmetry.space_group_name_H-M   'P 1'
#
loop_
_entity.id
_entity.type
_entity.pdbx_description
1 polymer ?
#
loop_
_entity_poly.entity_id
_entity_poly.type
_entity_poly.pdbx_seq_one_letter_code
_entity_poly.pdbx_strand_id
1 'polypeptide(L)'
;MKVIHVIEICGAPEPIIQQNIEGLGAAGFSVVYVPYDSHVGHRLEPQGIAQRAQILSESLLSGGVDYVMAARGGYGASDLLPHLDWAELSKVSPRLLIGFSDVTALQAALKARLNWPALHGPMPGSPAWCEDAAADDMVAMLAAGAPFS
;
A
#
# COMPACT_ATOMS: atom_id res chain seq x y z
N MET A 1 -4.54 18.89 1.02
CA MET A 1 -5.04 17.62 1.62
C MET A 1 -4.17 16.51 1.04
N LYS A 2 -3.71 15.57 1.86
CA LYS A 2 -2.82 14.52 1.36
C LYS A 2 -3.61 13.37 0.78
N VAL A 3 -3.10 12.79 -0.29
CA VAL A 3 -3.74 11.68 -0.97
C VAL A 3 -3.05 10.38 -0.57
N ILE A 4 -3.82 9.42 -0.09
CA ILE A 4 -3.35 8.07 0.24
C ILE A 4 -4.07 7.04 -0.60
N HIS A 5 -3.31 6.21 -1.32
CA HIS A 5 -3.85 5.03 -1.98
C HIS A 5 -3.81 3.85 -1.00
N VAL A 6 -4.95 3.23 -0.72
CA VAL A 6 -5.04 1.98 0.04
C VAL A 6 -5.30 0.85 -0.95
N ILE A 7 -4.39 -0.13 -1.05
CA ILE A 7 -4.36 -1.07 -2.18
C ILE A 7 -4.30 -2.54 -1.78
N GLU A 8 -5.06 -3.37 -2.49
CA GLU A 8 -5.10 -4.81 -2.25
C GLU A 8 -4.08 -5.58 -3.10
N ILE A 9 -2.83 -5.64 -2.64
CA ILE A 9 -1.72 -6.27 -3.37
C ILE A 9 -1.26 -7.60 -2.80
N CYS A 10 -1.82 -8.03 -1.66
CA CYS A 10 -1.51 -9.29 -0.99
C CYS A 10 -2.81 -10.10 -0.75
N GLY A 11 -3.06 -10.54 0.48
CA GLY A 11 -4.30 -11.24 0.84
C GLY A 11 -5.52 -10.31 0.86
N ALA A 12 -6.71 -10.91 0.85
CA ALA A 12 -7.95 -10.17 1.01
C ALA A 12 -8.00 -9.50 2.41
N PRO A 13 -8.44 -8.22 2.50
CA PRO A 13 -8.54 -7.53 3.77
C PRO A 13 -9.69 -8.08 4.62
N GLU A 14 -9.60 -7.88 5.93
CA GLU A 14 -10.74 -8.10 6.83
C GLU A 14 -11.88 -7.10 6.53
N PRO A 15 -13.16 -7.48 6.74
CA PRO A 15 -14.31 -6.62 6.41
C PRO A 15 -14.30 -5.22 7.05
N ILE A 16 -13.58 -5.06 8.17
CA ILE A 16 -13.44 -3.80 8.90
C ILE A 16 -12.70 -2.70 8.10
N ILE A 17 -12.06 -3.05 6.99
CA ILE A 17 -11.28 -2.12 6.17
C ILE A 17 -12.05 -0.86 5.77
N GLN A 18 -13.35 -0.97 5.49
CA GLN A 18 -14.17 0.18 5.08
C GLN A 18 -14.24 1.23 6.18
N GLN A 19 -14.52 0.81 7.42
CA GLN A 19 -14.53 1.70 8.58
C GLN A 19 -13.15 2.34 8.82
N ASN A 20 -12.07 1.58 8.62
CA ASN A 20 -10.71 2.08 8.84
C ASN A 20 -10.28 3.09 7.76
N ILE A 21 -10.74 2.91 6.51
CA ILE A 21 -10.56 3.88 5.42
C ILE A 21 -11.36 5.16 5.68
N GLU A 22 -12.58 5.05 6.19
CA GLU A 22 -13.35 6.23 6.63
C GLU A 22 -12.63 6.99 7.75
N GLY A 23 -12.00 6.28 8.69
CA GLY A 23 -11.15 6.85 9.73
C GLY A 23 -9.96 7.65 9.15
N LEU A 24 -9.30 7.13 8.12
CA LEU A 24 -8.27 7.89 7.38
C LEU A 24 -8.85 9.16 6.74
N GLY A 25 -10.05 9.08 6.16
CA GLY A 25 -10.74 10.26 5.64
C GLY A 25 -10.99 11.32 6.71
N ALA A 26 -11.49 10.90 7.87
CA ALA A 26 -11.72 11.78 9.02
C ALA A 26 -10.41 12.38 9.58
N ALA A 27 -9.29 11.68 9.45
CA ALA A 27 -7.95 12.17 9.80
C ALA A 27 -7.37 13.18 8.79
N GLY A 28 -8.11 13.54 7.72
CA GLY A 28 -7.72 14.58 6.78
C GLY A 28 -7.02 14.09 5.51
N PHE A 29 -7.10 12.80 5.21
CA PHE A 29 -6.63 12.24 3.94
C PHE A 29 -7.74 12.22 2.89
N SER A 30 -7.38 12.48 1.63
CA SER A 30 -8.16 12.04 0.48
C SER A 30 -7.80 10.59 0.20
N VAL A 31 -8.66 9.66 0.61
CA VAL A 31 -8.39 8.23 0.46
C VAL A 31 -8.88 7.72 -0.88
N VAL A 32 -8.00 7.05 -1.62
CA VAL A 32 -8.34 6.29 -2.83
C VAL A 32 -8.16 4.82 -2.51
N TYR A 33 -9.26 4.09 -2.38
CA TYR A 33 -9.22 2.65 -2.17
C TYR A 33 -9.26 1.91 -3.49
N VAL A 34 -8.28 1.02 -3.72
CA VAL A 34 -8.16 0.20 -4.93
C VAL A 34 -8.26 -1.28 -4.55
N PRO A 35 -9.47 -1.87 -4.60
CA PRO A 35 -9.68 -3.27 -4.26
C PRO A 35 -9.19 -4.20 -5.38
N TYR A 36 -8.94 -5.46 -5.02
CA TYR A 36 -8.74 -6.53 -6.00
C TYR A 36 -10.09 -6.99 -6.53
N ASP A 37 -10.21 -7.18 -7.85
CA ASP A 37 -11.45 -7.71 -8.45
C ASP A 37 -11.45 -9.23 -8.37
N SER A 38 -12.26 -9.79 -7.47
CA SER A 38 -12.41 -11.24 -7.34
C SER A 38 -12.95 -11.94 -8.59
N HIS A 39 -13.56 -11.20 -9.54
CA HIS A 39 -14.02 -11.78 -10.81
C HIS A 39 -12.87 -12.11 -11.78
N VAL A 40 -11.68 -11.54 -11.58
CA VAL A 40 -10.48 -11.85 -12.39
C VAL A 40 -9.95 -13.26 -12.12
N GLY A 41 -10.28 -13.84 -10.97
CA GLY A 41 -9.83 -15.17 -10.55
C GLY A 41 -9.11 -15.13 -9.20
N HIS A 42 -8.40 -16.20 -8.87
CA HIS A 42 -7.69 -16.27 -7.61
C HIS A 42 -6.45 -15.36 -7.59
N ARG A 43 -6.20 -14.67 -6.47
CA ARG A 43 -5.14 -13.66 -6.33
C ARG A 43 -3.73 -14.16 -6.66
N LEU A 44 -3.48 -15.45 -6.43
CA LEU A 44 -2.18 -16.09 -6.65
C LEU A 44 -2.05 -16.77 -8.03
N GLU A 45 -3.10 -16.73 -8.85
CA GLU A 45 -3.04 -17.20 -10.24
C GLU A 45 -2.52 -16.10 -11.16
N PRO A 46 -2.06 -16.42 -12.39
CA PRO A 46 -1.42 -15.45 -13.28
C PRO A 46 -2.23 -14.17 -13.52
N GLN A 47 -3.55 -14.26 -13.71
CA GLN A 47 -4.41 -13.08 -13.89
C GLN A 47 -4.51 -12.25 -12.61
N GLY A 48 -4.58 -12.90 -11.45
CA GLY A 48 -4.60 -12.23 -10.16
C GLY A 48 -3.27 -11.55 -9.82
N ILE A 49 -2.14 -12.17 -10.13
CA ILE A 49 -0.80 -11.57 -10.03
C ILE A 49 -0.73 -10.33 -10.94
N ALA A 50 -1.16 -10.45 -12.20
CA ALA A 50 -1.14 -9.34 -13.14
C ALA A 50 -1.99 -8.15 -12.65
N GLN A 51 -3.21 -8.41 -12.14
CA GLN A 51 -4.05 -7.34 -11.59
C GLN A 51 -3.42 -6.67 -10.37
N ARG A 52 -2.90 -7.44 -9.41
CA ARG A 52 -2.24 -6.87 -8.21
C ARG A 52 -0.99 -6.07 -8.59
N ALA A 53 -0.22 -6.53 -9.57
CA ALA A 53 0.93 -5.78 -10.09
C ALA A 53 0.51 -4.47 -10.77
N GLN A 54 -0.60 -4.47 -11.51
CA GLN A 54 -1.16 -3.28 -12.12
C GLN A 54 -1.63 -2.28 -11.06
N ILE A 55 -2.40 -2.73 -10.06
CA ILE A 55 -2.83 -1.91 -8.92
C ILE A 55 -1.64 -1.23 -8.24
N LEU A 56 -0.56 -1.99 -8.00
CA LEU A 56 0.67 -1.47 -7.41
C LEU A 56 1.35 -0.44 -8.32
N SER A 57 1.53 -0.78 -9.60
CA SER A 57 2.23 0.07 -10.57
C SER A 57 1.52 1.40 -10.78
N GLU A 58 0.20 1.37 -11.03
CA GLU A 58 -0.61 2.57 -11.17
C GLU A 58 -0.56 3.43 -9.91
N SER A 59 -0.66 2.77 -8.74
CA SER A 59 -0.60 3.47 -7.46
C SER A 59 0.77 4.03 -7.15
N LEU A 60 1.88 3.53 -7.70
CA LEU A 60 3.23 4.11 -7.52
C LEU A 60 3.61 5.13 -8.60
N LEU A 61 3.00 5.06 -9.79
CA LEU A 61 3.27 5.99 -10.89
C LEU A 61 2.34 7.21 -10.90
N SER A 62 1.22 7.16 -10.18
CA SER A 62 0.25 8.26 -10.13
C SER A 62 0.86 9.55 -9.54
N GLY A 63 0.70 10.66 -10.26
CA GLY A 63 1.08 11.98 -9.78
C GLY A 63 0.12 12.48 -8.69
N GLY A 64 0.65 13.24 -7.73
CA GLY A 64 -0.17 13.88 -6.68
C GLY A 64 -0.62 12.94 -5.56
N VAL A 65 -0.05 11.74 -5.48
CA VAL A 65 -0.33 10.81 -4.38
C VAL A 65 0.85 10.76 -3.41
N ASP A 66 0.59 11.10 -2.16
CA ASP A 66 1.60 11.23 -1.11
C ASP A 66 2.04 9.87 -0.55
N TYR A 67 1.09 8.95 -0.36
CA TYR A 67 1.32 7.67 0.31
C TYR A 67 0.66 6.50 -0.41
N VAL A 68 1.31 5.33 -0.39
CA VAL A 68 0.74 4.06 -0.81
C VAL A 68 0.73 3.13 0.39
N MET A 69 -0.42 2.62 0.77
CA MET A 69 -0.61 1.74 1.91
C MET A 69 -1.22 0.42 1.44
N ALA A 70 -0.57 -0.69 1.78
CA ALA A 70 -1.17 -1.99 1.56
C ALA A 70 -2.42 -2.16 2.45
N ALA A 71 -3.48 -2.70 1.90
CA ALA A 71 -4.73 -2.98 2.61
C ALA A 71 -4.52 -4.05 3.70
N ARG A 72 -3.74 -5.08 3.40
CA ARG A 72 -3.35 -6.16 4.32
C ARG A 72 -2.06 -6.81 3.82
N GLY A 73 -1.39 -7.53 4.71
CA GLY A 73 -0.38 -8.53 4.35
C GLY A 73 -1.03 -9.82 3.84
N GLY A 74 -0.31 -10.93 3.94
CA GLY A 74 -0.75 -12.23 3.46
C GLY A 74 0.36 -12.92 2.71
N TYR A 75 0.14 -13.20 1.43
CA TYR A 75 1.12 -13.85 0.57
C TYR A 75 1.00 -13.34 -0.87
N GLY A 76 2.10 -13.40 -1.62
CA GLY A 76 2.17 -13.12 -3.05
C GLY A 76 2.69 -11.72 -3.41
N ALA A 77 3.23 -10.95 -2.47
CA ALA A 77 3.84 -9.65 -2.75
C ALA A 77 5.10 -9.78 -3.62
N SER A 78 5.94 -10.79 -3.36
CA SER A 78 7.15 -11.05 -4.14
C SER A 78 6.84 -11.42 -5.60
N ASP A 79 5.69 -12.04 -5.84
CA ASP A 79 5.25 -12.44 -7.19
C ASP A 79 5.01 -11.24 -8.10
N LEU A 80 4.83 -10.04 -7.54
CA LEU A 80 4.62 -8.81 -8.31
C LEU A 80 5.92 -8.23 -8.85
N LEU A 81 7.07 -8.53 -8.24
CA LEU A 81 8.36 -7.91 -8.58
C LEU A 81 8.77 -8.07 -10.06
N PRO A 82 8.55 -9.22 -10.72
CA PRO A 82 8.86 -9.38 -12.15
C PRO A 82 7.95 -8.55 -13.08
N HIS A 83 6.82 -8.06 -12.57
CA HIS A 83 5.82 -7.32 -13.35
C HIS A 83 5.96 -5.79 -13.22
N LEU A 84 6.83 -5.31 -12.33
CA LEU A 84 7.06 -3.88 -12.16
C LEU A 84 8.03 -3.33 -13.22
N ASP A 85 7.65 -2.22 -13.84
CA ASP A 85 8.55 -1.46 -14.70
C ASP A 85 9.46 -0.56 -13.86
N TRP A 86 10.63 -1.09 -13.50
CA TRP A 86 11.62 -0.37 -12.71
C TRP A 86 12.19 0.86 -13.42
N ALA A 87 12.20 0.88 -14.76
CA ALA A 87 12.70 2.01 -15.52
C ALA A 87 11.74 3.18 -15.44
N GLU A 88 10.43 2.94 -15.56
CA GLU A 88 9.40 3.97 -15.37
C GLU A 88 9.35 4.45 -13.92
N LEU A 89 9.40 3.53 -12.94
CA LEU A 89 9.45 3.91 -11.52
C LEU A 89 10.67 4.78 -11.20
N SER A 90 11.82 4.58 -11.86
CA SER A 90 13.01 5.41 -11.63
C SER A 90 12.86 6.87 -12.09
N LYS A 91 11.85 7.19 -12.89
CA LYS A 91 11.62 8.53 -13.46
C LYS A 91 10.67 9.40 -12.61
N VAL A 92 10.00 8.81 -11.62
CA VAL A 92 9.04 9.51 -10.76
C VAL A 92 9.60 9.74 -9.37
N SER A 93 9.00 10.68 -8.63
CA SER A 93 9.40 10.96 -7.25
C SER A 93 9.18 9.74 -6.34
N PRO A 94 10.05 9.50 -5.34
CA PRO A 94 9.88 8.41 -4.40
C PRO A 94 8.54 8.46 -3.68
N ARG A 95 7.93 7.29 -3.50
CA ARG A 95 6.65 7.15 -2.81
C ARG A 95 6.79 6.21 -1.64
N LEU A 96 6.24 6.64 -0.51
CA LEU A 96 6.26 5.86 0.71
C LEU A 96 5.32 4.66 0.57
N LEU A 97 5.88 3.45 0.58
CA LEU A 97 5.11 2.21 0.72
C LEU A 97 4.95 1.82 2.19
N ILE A 98 3.71 1.84 2.68
CA ILE A 98 3.32 1.52 4.04
C ILE A 98 2.75 0.10 4.08
N GLY A 99 3.21 -0.71 5.03
CA GLY A 99 2.68 -2.03 5.30
C GLY A 99 3.69 -2.90 6.05
N PHE A 100 3.29 -4.10 6.42
CA PHE A 100 4.12 -5.06 7.17
C PHE A 100 3.95 -6.48 6.62
N SER A 101 4.68 -7.44 7.21
CA SER A 101 4.65 -8.85 6.81
C SER A 101 5.11 -9.04 5.36
N ASP A 102 4.34 -9.72 4.51
CA ASP A 102 4.68 -10.03 3.12
C ASP A 102 5.02 -8.80 2.26
N VAL A 103 4.46 -7.64 2.61
CA VAL A 103 4.74 -6.35 1.95
C VAL A 103 6.23 -5.96 2.06
N THR A 104 6.96 -6.49 3.03
CA THR A 104 8.40 -6.27 3.20
C THR A 104 9.21 -6.67 1.96
N ALA A 105 8.77 -7.67 1.18
CA ALA A 105 9.44 -8.01 -0.07
C ALA A 105 9.47 -6.83 -1.06
N LEU A 106 8.35 -6.11 -1.19
CA LEU A 106 8.22 -4.93 -2.05
C LEU A 106 8.98 -3.74 -1.48
N GLN A 107 8.88 -3.50 -0.17
CA GLN A 107 9.62 -2.44 0.52
C GLN A 107 11.14 -2.60 0.32
N ALA A 108 11.65 -3.80 0.52
CA ALA A 108 13.07 -4.11 0.31
C ALA A 108 13.49 -3.92 -1.14
N ALA A 109 12.68 -4.36 -2.11
CA ALA A 109 12.99 -4.20 -3.52
C ALA A 109 13.00 -2.72 -3.97
N LEU A 110 11.99 -1.94 -3.57
CA LEU A 110 11.92 -0.49 -3.85
C LEU A 110 13.12 0.25 -3.22
N LYS A 111 13.47 -0.09 -1.98
CA LYS A 111 14.66 0.47 -1.33
C LYS A 111 15.95 0.10 -2.04
N ALA A 112 16.15 -1.18 -2.37
CA ALA A 112 17.37 -1.66 -3.00
C ALA A 112 17.58 -1.15 -4.43
N ARG A 113 16.49 -1.02 -5.21
CA ARG A 113 16.58 -0.64 -6.62
C ARG A 113 16.48 0.86 -6.87
N LEU A 114 15.69 1.57 -6.06
CA LEU A 114 15.34 2.98 -6.30
C LEU A 114 15.65 3.90 -5.12
N ASN A 115 16.11 3.36 -3.99
CA ASN A 115 16.30 4.09 -2.74
C ASN A 115 15.02 4.76 -2.20
N TRP A 116 13.84 4.24 -2.56
CA TRP A 116 12.56 4.78 -2.09
C TRP A 116 12.35 4.50 -0.60
N PRO A 117 11.65 5.40 0.13
CA PRO A 117 11.31 5.19 1.53
C PRO A 117 10.20 4.14 1.68
N ALA A 118 10.22 3.45 2.81
CA ALA A 118 9.21 2.49 3.22
C ALA A 118 8.90 2.68 4.70
N LEU A 119 7.65 2.42 5.10
CA LEU A 119 7.24 2.42 6.49
C LEU A 119 6.67 1.04 6.85
N HIS A 120 7.32 0.37 7.80
CA HIS A 120 6.79 -0.84 8.39
C HIS A 120 5.74 -0.44 9.43
N GLY A 121 4.46 -0.72 9.15
CA GLY A 121 3.36 -0.23 9.98
C GLY A 121 2.03 -0.94 9.72
N PRO A 122 1.05 -0.76 10.63
CA PRO A 122 -0.24 -1.43 10.56
C PRO A 122 -1.01 -1.10 9.29
N MET A 123 -1.91 -2.00 8.89
CA MET A 123 -2.67 -1.91 7.64
C MET A 123 -4.18 -1.99 7.92
N PRO A 124 -5.02 -1.17 7.24
CA PRO A 124 -6.43 -0.96 7.62
C PRO A 124 -7.32 -2.19 7.48
N GLY A 125 -6.91 -3.18 6.69
CA GLY A 125 -7.58 -4.48 6.55
C GLY A 125 -6.91 -5.60 7.34
N SER A 126 -6.08 -5.29 8.34
CA SER A 126 -5.41 -6.27 9.21
C SER A 126 -5.87 -6.11 10.67
N PRO A 127 -5.89 -7.19 11.47
CA PRO A 127 -6.21 -7.11 12.91
C PRO A 127 -5.35 -6.09 13.67
N ALA A 128 -4.07 -6.00 13.31
CA ALA A 128 -3.10 -5.07 13.88
C ALA A 128 -3.49 -3.59 13.78
N TRP A 129 -4.47 -3.21 12.95
CA TRP A 129 -4.98 -1.83 12.93
C TRP A 129 -5.67 -1.42 14.23
N CYS A 130 -6.30 -2.37 14.93
CA CYS A 130 -7.09 -2.10 16.13
C CYS A 130 -6.45 -2.66 17.41
N GLU A 131 -5.25 -3.25 17.33
CA GLU A 131 -4.62 -3.94 18.46
C GLU A 131 -4.01 -2.96 19.49
N ASP A 132 -3.55 -1.78 19.05
CA ASP A 132 -2.97 -0.75 19.90
C ASP A 132 -3.03 0.66 19.27
N ALA A 133 -2.37 1.64 19.90
CA ALA A 133 -2.30 3.02 19.42
C ALA A 133 -1.37 3.23 18.20
N ALA A 134 -0.67 2.21 17.70
CA ALA A 134 0.32 2.38 16.64
C ALA A 134 -0.31 2.85 15.32
N ALA A 135 -1.54 2.44 15.03
CA ALA A 135 -2.27 2.92 13.86
C ALA A 135 -2.58 4.42 13.97
N ASP A 136 -3.06 4.87 15.13
CA ASP A 136 -3.37 6.28 15.40
C ASP A 136 -2.12 7.16 15.35
N ASP A 137 -1.03 6.72 15.97
CA ASP A 137 0.26 7.44 15.96
C ASP A 137 0.83 7.54 14.54
N MET A 138 0.78 6.45 13.77
CA MET A 138 1.18 6.44 12.37
C MET A 138 0.33 7.40 11.54
N VAL A 139 -0.99 7.36 11.71
CA VAL A 139 -1.95 8.24 11.03
C VAL A 139 -1.67 9.70 11.33
N ALA A 140 -1.43 10.05 12.60
CA ALA A 140 -1.08 11.40 13.02
C ALA A 140 0.26 11.86 12.41
N MET A 141 1.28 11.01 12.42
CA MET A 141 2.58 11.28 11.81
C MET A 141 2.45 11.54 10.30
N LEU A 142 1.71 10.69 9.59
CA LEU A 142 1.45 10.85 8.15
C LEU A 142 0.66 12.13 7.87
N ALA A 143 -0.32 12.49 8.71
CA ALA A 143 -1.09 13.71 8.55
C ALA A 143 -0.19 14.96 8.71
N ALA A 144 0.70 14.94 9.71
CA ALA A 144 1.66 16.02 9.96
C ALA A 144 2.71 16.21 8.84
N GLY A 145 2.99 15.17 8.04
CA GLY A 145 3.97 15.25 6.94
C GLY A 145 5.39 15.05 7.36
N ALA A 146 5.57 14.46 8.53
CA ALA A 146 6.85 14.24 9.16
C ALA A 146 7.60 12.96 8.75
N PRO A 147 7.23 12.09 7.78
CA PRO A 147 7.86 10.79 7.80
C PRO A 147 9.27 10.76 7.16
N PHE A 148 9.71 11.75 6.36
CA PHE A 148 11.04 11.70 5.66
C PHE A 148 11.69 13.06 5.32
N SER A 149 11.50 14.12 6.11
CA SER A 149 12.26 15.38 5.96
C SER A 149 13.65 15.29 6.58
#